data_AF-A0A6N8UWH9-F1
#
_entry.id   AF-A0A6N8UWH9-F1
#
_cell.length_a   1.000
_cell.length_b   1.000
_cell.length_c   1.000
_cell.angle_alpha   90.00
_cell.angle_beta   90.00
_cell.angle_gamma   90.00
#
_symmetry.space_group_name_H-M   'P 1'
#
loop_
_entity.id
_entity.type
_entity.pdbx_description
1 polymer ?
#
loop_
_entity_poly.entity_id
_entity_poly.type
_entity_poly.pdbx_seq_one_letter_code
_entity_poly.pdbx_strand_id
1 'polypeptide(L)' 'MARVVFTGNFRHLVGDDSEADIPASNVRDLLNRLGERYPALAPHLDEG' A
#
# COMPACT_ATOMS: atom_id res chain seq x y z
N MET A 1 8.05 4.78 10.70
CA MET A 1 6.91 3.85 10.50
C MET A 1 5.75 4.66 9.99
N ALA A 2 5.06 4.16 8.97
CA ALA A 2 3.87 4.78 8.40
C ALA A 2 2.71 3.78 8.50
N ARG A 3 1.60 4.22 9.11
CA ARG A 3 0.36 3.46 9.15
C ARG A 3 -0.44 3.76 7.89
N VAL A 4 -0.75 2.74 7.12
CA VAL A 4 -1.53 2.82 5.89
C VAL A 4 -2.88 2.19 6.16
N VAL A 5 -3.96 2.94 5.92
CA VAL A 5 -5.33 2.45 6.04
C VAL A 5 -5.89 2.31 4.63
N PHE A 6 -6.34 1.11 4.28
CA PHE A 6 -6.91 0.85 2.97
C PHE A 6 -8.41 1.16 3.00
N THR A 7 -8.86 2.06 2.12
CA THR A 7 -10.25 2.50 2.05
C THR A 7 -10.86 2.24 0.68
N GLY A 8 -12.17 1.98 0.64
CA GLY A 8 -12.91 1.78 -0.61
C GLY A 8 -12.38 0.61 -1.44
N ASN A 9 -12.22 0.83 -2.75
CA ASN A 9 -11.83 -0.19 -3.73
C ASN A 9 -10.47 -0.84 -3.44
N PHE A 10 -9.59 -0.15 -2.71
CA PHE A 10 -8.27 -0.69 -2.36
C PHE A 10 -8.34 -1.86 -1.38
N ARG A 11 -9.37 -1.95 -0.52
CA ARG A 11 -9.54 -3.10 0.40
C ARG A 11 -9.63 -4.42 -0.35
N HIS A 12 -10.23 -4.42 -1.53
CA HIS A 12 -10.40 -5.64 -2.33
C HIS A 12 -9.08 -6.10 -2.95
N LEU A 13 -8.12 -5.18 -3.13
CA LEU A 13 -6.81 -5.45 -3.71
C LEU A 13 -5.79 -5.95 -2.67
N VAL A 14 -5.99 -5.62 -1.40
CA VAL A 14 -5.15 -6.06 -0.27
C VAL A 14 -5.74 -7.25 0.51
N GLY A 15 -6.91 -7.74 0.09
CA GLY A 15 -7.56 -8.89 0.71
C GLY A 15 -8.21 -8.55 2.06
N ASP A 16 -7.83 -9.27 3.12
CA ASP A 16 -8.39 -9.10 4.47
C ASP A 16 -7.72 -7.94 5.25
N ASP A 17 -6.57 -7.47 4.78
CA ASP A 17 -5.81 -6.40 5.43
C ASP A 17 -6.55 -5.05 5.28
N SER A 18 -7.11 -4.56 6.38
CA SER A 18 -7.74 -3.23 6.40
C SER A 18 -6.72 -2.11 6.68
N GLU A 19 -5.56 -2.48 7.22
CA GLU A 19 -4.45 -1.59 7.53
C GLU A 19 -3.12 -2.33 7.54
N ALA A 20 -2.05 -1.59 7.26
CA ALA A 20 -0.68 -2.09 7.32
C ALA A 20 0.28 -1.05 7.89
N ASP A 21 1.13 -1.46 8.83
CA ASP A 21 2.27 -0.67 9.26
C ASP A 21 3.47 -0.99 8.38
N ILE A 22 3.86 -0.01 7.56
CA ILE A 22 5.02 -0.13 6.69
C ILE A 22 6.15 0.73 7.25
N PRO A 23 7.32 0.13 7.55
CA PRO A 23 8.51 0.93 7.81
C PRO A 23 8.95 1.54 6.48
N ALA A 24 8.74 2.84 6.29
CA ALA A 24 9.21 3.58 5.14
C ALA A 24 9.84 4.90 5.57
N SER A 25 10.84 5.36 4.82
CA SER A 25 11.58 6.60 5.10
C SER A 25 11.01 7.82 4.36
N ASN A 26 10.25 7.60 3.28
CA ASN A 26 9.57 8.63 2.51
C ASN A 26 8.38 8.02 1.74
N VAL A 27 7.56 8.86 1.09
CA VAL A 27 6.36 8.43 0.36
C VAL A 27 6.69 7.48 -0.79
N ARG A 28 7.79 7.70 -1.51
CA ARG A 28 8.18 6.84 -2.64
C ARG A 28 8.61 5.45 -2.18
N ASP A 29 9.39 5.38 -1.10
CA ASP A 29 9.77 4.13 -0.43
C ASP A 29 8.54 3.40 0.13
N LEU A 30 7.54 4.14 0.64
CA LEU A 30 6.27 3.56 1.08
C LEU A 30 5.49 2.92 -0.08
N LEU A 31 5.32 3.64 -1.20
CA LEU A 31 4.61 3.14 -2.38
C LEU A 31 5.30 1.91 -2.98
N ASN A 32 6.63 1.92 -3.07
CA ASN A 32 7.40 0.77 -3.53
C ASN A 32 7.17 -0.45 -2.63
N ARG A 33 7.28 -0.30 -1.30
CA ARG A 33 7.06 -1.39 -0.34
C ARG A 33 5.62 -1.89 -0.33
N LEU A 34 4.66 -1.00 -0.54
CA LEU A 34 3.25 -1.37 -0.68
C LEU A 34 3.01 -2.19 -1.96
N GLY A 35 3.63 -1.81 -3.08
CA GLY A 35 3.57 -2.57 -4.34
C GLY A 35 4.26 -3.93 -4.25
N GLU A 36 5.37 -4.03 -3.52
CA GLU A 36 6.05 -5.32 -3.27
C GLU A 36 5.20 -6.24 -2.38
N ARG A 37 4.59 -5.70 -1.31
CA ARG A 37 3.79 -6.47 -0.36
C ARG A 37 2.41 -6.83 -0.90
N TYR A 38 1.81 -5.93 -1.69
CA TYR A 38 0.51 -6.10 -2.32
C TYR A 38 0.65 -5.86 -3.84
N PRO A 39 1.04 -6.89 -4.61
CA PRO A 39 1.28 -6.75 -6.05
C PRO A 39 0.09 -6.20 -6.83
N ALA A 40 -1.13 -6.45 -6.36
CA ALA A 40 -2.37 -5.93 -6.94
C ALA A 40 -2.53 -4.41 -6.76
N LEU A 41 -1.81 -3.78 -5.82
CA LEU A 41 -1.77 -2.32 -5.66
C LEU A 41 -0.79 -1.66 -6.63
N ALA A 42 0.30 -2.32 -7.01
CA ALA A 42 1.36 -1.75 -7.85
C ALA A 42 0.85 -0.92 -9.06
N PRO A 43 -0.08 -1.41 -9.91
CA PRO A 43 -0.57 -0.64 -11.06
C PRO A 43 -1.35 0.63 -10.66
N HIS A 44 -1.85 0.71 -9.43
CA HIS A 44 -2.55 1.88 -8.90
C HIS A 44 -1.65 2.82 -8.07
N LEU A 45 -0.43 2.39 -7.73
CA LEU A 45 0.54 3.19 -6.98
C LEU A 45 1.53 3.92 -7.89
N ASP A 46 1.75 3.42 -9.12
CA ASP A 46 2.62 4.05 -10.13
C ASP A 46 2.05 5.38 -10.69
N GLU A 47 0.77 5.67 -10.46
CA GLU A 47 0.11 6.92 -10.87
C GLU A 47 0.23 8.06 -9.83
N GLY A 48 0.84 7.81 -8.66
CA GLY A 48 0.84 8.70 -7.47
C GLY A 48 2.06 9.60 -7.27
#